data_AF-A0A5M8Q0P9-F1
#
_entry.id   AF-A0A5M8Q0P9-F1
#
_cell.length_a   1.000
_cell.length_b   1.000
_cell.length_c   1.000
_cell.angle_alpha   90.00
_cell.angle_beta   90.00
_cell.angle_gamma   90.00
#
_symmetry.space_group_name_H-M   'P 1'
#
loop_
_entity.id
_entity.type
_entity.pdbx_description
1 polymer ?
#
loop_
_entity_poly.entity_id
_entity_poly.type
_entity_poly.pdbx_seq_one_letter_code
_entity_poly.pdbx_strand_id
1 'polypeptide(L)'
;MAAVILFHLLYEDSDAKAIARGVTEGDAESGEEVVTCIQALSANLIAAVQRSDNERVSIGYLMVLCAWLFEDPDAVNDFLGEGSNVQSLVQLITQDTHRKVLVTGLCAYLLGIIYEFSTKDSPVPRATLHQILTMRLGREQYTDQITKLREHTLVRDFEVLPQRLDSSKSGGLPDVYFDSTFVEFLKDNFSRVVRAVDRDPGIEIPVIANGIQRGVSRELVDSLRVQVEDRIQALQRAESELLNLEQKLGQEQADRRKAKEFAALELGRIRSVNEALQRNHEEEVQNINEENRRTHFELQSVHEKLMKSLSDEMRRAKDDSEAASAKTRSRHDAEMEDLKNTVRDLENELQKSNRDHVQDLQTAHEEYSLKLSTLESRLERAEDKADDAEARARASEAKIEEAESKARKALEALDAKEEARTSVQTELDDLLMVLADIEEKRARDKKRLKALGEQISDAEDGSDAEDDDDRGESDEIEDAQ
;
A
#
# COMPACT_ATOMS: atom_id res chain seq x y z
N MET A 1 55.47 -91.31 43.23
CA MET A 1 56.34 -90.11 43.41
C MET A 1 56.10 -89.10 42.30
N ALA A 2 56.49 -89.34 41.03
CA ALA A 2 56.31 -88.37 39.95
C ALA A 2 54.88 -87.76 39.86
N ALA A 3 53.84 -88.61 39.88
CA ALA A 3 52.45 -88.16 39.90
C ALA A 3 52.09 -87.30 41.14
N VAL A 4 52.68 -87.54 42.31
CA VAL A 4 52.46 -86.72 43.52
C VAL A 4 53.13 -85.35 43.37
N ILE A 5 54.31 -85.28 42.75
CA ILE A 5 54.98 -84.02 42.44
C ILE A 5 54.14 -83.21 41.43
N LEU A 6 53.63 -83.86 40.38
CA LEU A 6 52.76 -83.23 39.38
C LEU A 6 51.44 -82.75 40.01
N PHE A 7 50.83 -83.54 40.91
CA PHE A 7 49.68 -83.13 41.70
C PHE A 7 49.97 -81.82 42.48
N HIS A 8 51.05 -81.76 43.26
CA HIS A 8 51.42 -80.56 44.04
C HIS A 8 51.79 -79.34 43.18
N LEU A 9 52.17 -79.53 41.92
CA LEU A 9 52.41 -78.44 40.95
C LEU A 9 51.13 -77.93 40.27
N LEU A 10 50.02 -78.67 40.36
CA LEU A 10 48.73 -78.35 39.72
C LEU A 10 47.61 -78.06 40.72
N TYR A 11 47.85 -78.33 42.00
CA TYR A 11 46.86 -78.17 43.05
C TYR A 11 46.61 -76.68 43.34
N GLU A 12 45.34 -76.26 43.25
CA GLU A 12 44.86 -74.88 43.43
C GLU A 12 45.49 -73.80 42.50
N ASP A 13 46.40 -74.15 41.58
CA ASP A 13 47.02 -73.22 40.62
C ASP A 13 46.41 -73.33 39.20
N SER A 14 45.62 -72.33 38.80
CA SER A 14 45.00 -72.27 37.47
C SER A 14 45.99 -71.97 36.32
N ASP A 15 47.12 -71.34 36.60
CA ASP A 15 48.10 -70.98 35.57
C ASP A 15 49.06 -72.15 35.30
N ALA A 16 49.49 -72.86 36.34
CA ALA A 16 50.24 -74.10 36.20
C ALA A 16 49.42 -75.18 35.47
N LYS A 17 48.11 -75.30 35.76
CA LYS A 17 47.18 -76.14 34.97
C LYS A 17 47.15 -75.74 33.50
N ALA A 18 47.04 -74.44 33.20
CA ALA A 18 47.00 -73.96 31.82
C ALA A 18 48.33 -74.22 31.07
N ILE A 19 49.47 -74.03 31.72
CA ILE A 19 50.79 -74.34 31.17
C ILE A 19 50.93 -75.84 30.90
N ALA A 20 50.54 -76.68 31.85
CA ALA A 20 50.64 -78.14 31.72
C ALA A 20 49.73 -78.71 30.61
N ARG A 21 48.56 -78.08 30.33
CA ARG A 21 47.71 -78.48 29.18
C ARG A 21 48.35 -78.18 27.83
N GLY A 22 49.32 -77.26 27.78
CA GLY A 22 50.13 -76.99 26.60
C GLY A 22 51.23 -78.03 26.33
N VAL A 23 51.38 -79.05 27.19
CA VAL A 23 52.38 -80.11 27.02
C VAL A 23 51.77 -81.30 26.27
N THR A 24 52.40 -81.66 25.16
CA THR A 24 52.05 -82.81 24.31
C THR A 24 53.22 -83.79 24.19
N GLU A 25 52.92 -85.06 23.96
CA GLU A 25 53.87 -86.15 23.70
C GLU A 25 53.66 -86.72 22.28
N GLY A 26 54.72 -87.22 21.64
CA GLY A 26 54.72 -87.72 20.25
C GLY A 26 55.27 -86.72 19.22
N ASP A 27 55.89 -87.22 18.14
CA ASP A 27 56.45 -86.42 17.04
C ASP A 27 55.63 -86.53 15.73
N ALA A 28 54.88 -85.47 15.40
CA ALA A 28 54.13 -85.35 14.15
C ALA A 28 55.01 -85.32 12.88
N GLU A 29 56.28 -84.89 12.95
CA GLU A 29 57.18 -84.88 11.79
C GLU A 29 57.68 -86.30 11.46
N SER A 30 57.84 -87.15 12.48
CA SER A 30 58.07 -88.60 12.34
C SER A 30 56.79 -89.39 12.03
N GLY A 31 55.61 -88.76 12.05
CA GLY A 31 54.31 -89.39 11.78
C GLY A 31 53.72 -90.14 12.99
N GLU A 32 54.16 -89.82 14.21
CA GLU A 32 53.55 -90.30 15.45
C GLU A 32 52.28 -89.50 15.78
N GLU A 33 51.41 -90.08 16.63
CA GLU A 33 50.21 -89.41 17.12
C GLU A 33 50.59 -88.45 18.27
N VAL A 34 50.24 -87.17 18.13
CA VAL A 34 50.52 -86.15 19.15
C VAL A 34 49.39 -86.10 20.17
N VAL A 35 49.69 -86.52 21.39
CA VAL A 35 48.73 -86.73 22.48
C VAL A 35 48.94 -85.68 23.57
N THR A 36 47.87 -85.13 24.15
CA THR A 36 47.98 -84.19 25.28
C THR A 36 48.43 -84.88 26.55
N CYS A 37 49.07 -84.15 27.48
CA CYS A 37 49.46 -84.72 28.76
C CYS A 37 48.28 -85.34 29.54
N ILE A 38 47.07 -84.76 29.43
CA ILE A 38 45.86 -85.32 30.05
C ILE A 38 45.44 -86.63 29.39
N GLN A 39 45.45 -86.73 28.06
CA GLN A 39 45.14 -88.00 27.37
C GLN A 39 46.20 -89.07 27.63
N ALA A 40 47.49 -88.71 27.61
CA ALA A 40 48.59 -89.63 27.95
C ALA A 40 48.45 -90.18 29.39
N LEU A 41 48.10 -89.33 30.37
CA LEU A 41 47.80 -89.77 31.75
C LEU A 41 46.55 -90.66 31.83
N SER A 42 45.55 -90.40 30.98
CA SER A 42 44.29 -91.16 30.93
C SER A 42 44.49 -92.56 30.34
N ALA A 43 45.17 -92.67 29.19
CA ALA A 43 45.56 -93.95 28.60
C ALA A 43 46.43 -94.78 29.56
N ASN A 44 47.41 -94.14 30.22
CA ASN A 44 48.24 -94.80 31.23
C ASN A 44 47.44 -95.27 32.47
N LEU A 45 46.43 -94.51 32.92
CA LEU A 45 45.50 -94.93 33.97
C LEU A 45 44.73 -96.19 33.55
N ILE A 46 44.10 -96.19 32.37
CA ILE A 46 43.32 -97.34 31.88
C ILE A 46 44.21 -98.58 31.73
N ALA A 47 45.43 -98.43 31.20
CA ALA A 47 46.40 -99.51 31.12
C ALA A 47 46.82 -100.05 32.50
N ALA A 48 47.15 -99.19 33.46
CA ALA A 48 47.54 -99.59 34.81
C ALA A 48 46.40 -100.33 35.55
N VAL A 49 45.16 -99.85 35.38
CA VAL A 49 43.94 -100.46 35.93
C VAL A 49 43.71 -101.88 35.42
N GLN A 50 43.86 -102.11 34.11
CA GLN A 50 43.64 -103.42 33.49
C GLN A 50 44.69 -104.44 33.95
N ARG A 51 45.97 -104.05 33.98
CA ARG A 51 47.10 -104.93 34.34
C ARG A 51 47.02 -105.49 35.76
N SER A 52 46.31 -104.81 36.66
CA SER A 52 45.94 -105.32 37.99
C SER A 52 47.09 -105.63 38.97
N ASP A 53 48.32 -105.19 38.68
CA ASP A 53 49.52 -105.51 39.48
C ASP A 53 49.63 -104.73 40.81
N ASN A 54 49.41 -103.39 40.80
CA ASN A 54 49.66 -102.53 41.97
C ASN A 54 48.82 -101.24 41.93
N GLU A 55 47.81 -101.15 42.82
CA GLU A 55 46.88 -100.02 42.89
C GLU A 55 47.55 -98.65 43.08
N ARG A 56 48.75 -98.60 43.69
CA ARG A 56 49.50 -97.34 43.92
C ARG A 56 49.77 -96.57 42.61
N VAL A 57 49.86 -97.26 41.47
CA VAL A 57 50.06 -96.61 40.16
C VAL A 57 48.77 -95.95 39.68
N SER A 58 47.65 -96.68 39.68
CA SER A 58 46.34 -96.16 39.30
C SER A 58 45.88 -95.03 40.22
N ILE A 59 46.08 -95.17 41.54
CA ILE A 59 45.81 -94.13 42.53
C ILE A 59 46.68 -92.90 42.26
N GLY A 60 47.96 -93.08 41.90
CA GLY A 60 48.84 -91.99 41.48
C GLY A 60 48.28 -91.15 40.33
N TYR A 61 47.83 -91.80 39.24
CA TYR A 61 47.20 -91.10 38.12
C TYR A 61 45.85 -90.48 38.48
N LEU A 62 45.04 -91.17 39.29
CA LEU A 62 43.74 -90.66 39.76
C LEU A 62 43.89 -89.42 40.64
N MET A 63 44.92 -89.33 41.49
CA MET A 63 45.20 -88.12 42.29
C MET A 63 45.48 -86.91 41.39
N VAL A 64 46.32 -87.07 40.36
CA VAL A 64 46.62 -86.01 39.39
C VAL A 64 45.36 -85.60 38.62
N LEU A 65 44.66 -86.56 38.00
CA LEU A 65 43.50 -86.27 37.15
C LEU A 65 42.35 -85.65 37.94
N CYS A 66 42.08 -86.12 39.17
CA CYS A 66 41.06 -85.50 40.02
C CYS A 66 41.40 -84.05 40.36
N ALA A 67 42.65 -83.75 40.73
CA ALA A 67 43.07 -82.39 41.09
C ALA A 67 43.14 -81.45 39.89
N TRP A 68 43.61 -81.94 38.73
CA TRP A 68 43.75 -81.16 37.50
C TRP A 68 42.37 -80.75 36.96
N LEU A 69 41.46 -81.71 36.73
CA LEU A 69 40.14 -81.46 36.16
C LEU A 69 39.18 -80.72 37.12
N PHE A 70 39.48 -80.68 38.42
CA PHE A 70 38.67 -79.94 39.38
C PHE A 70 38.74 -78.42 39.13
N GLU A 71 37.59 -77.79 38.90
CA GLU A 71 37.47 -76.36 38.55
C GLU A 71 38.29 -75.96 37.31
N ASP A 72 38.45 -76.89 36.37
CA ASP A 72 39.12 -76.67 35.07
C ASP A 72 38.30 -77.29 33.92
N PRO A 73 37.32 -76.55 33.35
CA PRO A 73 36.51 -77.02 32.23
C PRO A 73 37.34 -77.32 30.97
N ASP A 74 38.50 -76.69 30.81
CA ASP A 74 39.38 -76.92 29.66
C ASP A 74 40.10 -78.27 29.79
N ALA A 75 40.58 -78.62 30.99
CA ALA A 75 41.12 -79.95 31.28
C ALA A 75 40.05 -81.05 31.17
N VAL A 76 38.81 -80.76 31.56
CA VAL A 76 37.68 -81.70 31.37
C VAL A 76 37.38 -81.88 29.88
N ASN A 77 37.39 -80.81 29.08
CA ASN A 77 37.18 -80.91 27.64
C ASN A 77 38.32 -81.67 26.93
N ASP A 78 39.57 -81.46 27.34
CA ASP A 78 40.73 -82.22 26.87
C ASP A 78 40.53 -83.73 27.14
N PHE A 79 40.31 -84.13 28.40
CA PHE A 79 40.01 -85.52 28.79
C PHE A 79 38.84 -86.13 28.01
N LEU A 80 37.77 -85.36 27.77
CA LEU A 80 36.58 -85.82 27.07
C LEU A 80 36.74 -85.96 25.55
N GLY A 81 37.82 -85.45 24.96
CA GLY A 81 38.13 -85.67 23.53
C GLY A 81 38.13 -87.15 23.16
N GLU A 82 38.73 -88.00 24.01
CA GLU A 82 38.61 -89.45 23.97
C GLU A 82 37.42 -89.94 24.82
N GLY A 83 36.22 -89.93 24.24
CA GLY A 83 35.02 -90.48 24.89
C GLY A 83 35.12 -91.95 25.32
N SER A 84 36.10 -92.70 24.78
CA SER A 84 36.54 -94.03 25.22
C SER A 84 36.95 -94.09 26.68
N ASN A 85 37.62 -93.06 27.21
CA ASN A 85 38.12 -93.05 28.58
C ASN A 85 36.97 -93.06 29.60
N VAL A 86 35.87 -92.34 29.33
CA VAL A 86 34.62 -92.41 30.10
C VAL A 86 34.03 -93.84 30.09
N GLN A 87 34.08 -94.54 28.96
CA GLN A 87 33.58 -95.91 28.86
C GLN A 87 34.40 -96.89 29.70
N SER A 88 35.74 -96.79 29.63
CA SER A 88 36.64 -97.67 30.38
C SER A 88 36.52 -97.46 31.90
N LEU A 89 36.34 -96.22 32.37
CA LEU A 89 36.09 -95.93 33.79
C LEU A 89 34.75 -96.53 34.27
N VAL A 90 33.67 -96.36 33.51
CA VAL A 90 32.35 -96.96 33.85
C VAL A 90 32.40 -98.48 33.81
N GLN A 91 33.12 -99.08 32.87
CA GLN A 91 33.31 -100.53 32.81
C GLN A 91 34.07 -101.06 34.04
N LEU A 92 35.13 -100.38 34.47
CA LEU A 92 35.87 -100.78 35.67
C LEU A 92 34.95 -100.84 36.90
N ILE A 93 34.19 -99.76 37.13
CA ILE A 93 33.33 -99.62 38.31
C ILE A 93 32.21 -100.66 38.32
N THR A 94 31.76 -101.11 37.15
CA THR A 94 30.70 -102.11 37.01
C THR A 94 31.20 -103.56 37.04
N GLN A 95 32.51 -103.82 36.92
CA GLN A 95 33.08 -105.17 36.86
C GLN A 95 33.93 -105.56 38.08
N ASP A 96 34.67 -104.64 38.71
CA ASP A 96 35.73 -104.95 39.69
C ASP A 96 35.38 -104.55 41.16
N THR A 97 34.09 -104.29 41.42
CA THR A 97 33.48 -103.61 42.59
C THR A 97 33.91 -104.06 43.98
N HIS A 98 34.48 -105.26 44.13
CA HIS A 98 34.83 -105.86 45.42
C HIS A 98 36.33 -106.03 45.66
N ARG A 99 37.20 -105.83 44.66
CA ARG A 99 38.64 -106.08 44.79
C ARG A 99 39.49 -104.83 44.89
N LYS A 100 39.12 -103.76 44.16
CA LYS A 100 39.93 -102.53 44.03
C LYS A 100 39.18 -101.30 44.55
N VAL A 101 38.63 -101.37 45.77
CA VAL A 101 37.67 -100.38 46.32
C VAL A 101 38.19 -98.93 46.26
N LEU A 102 39.49 -98.73 46.50
CA LEU A 102 40.12 -97.42 46.35
C LEU A 102 40.07 -96.93 44.90
N VAL A 103 40.44 -97.78 43.94
CA VAL A 103 40.50 -97.44 42.52
C VAL A 103 39.08 -97.23 41.96
N THR A 104 38.13 -98.12 42.22
CA THR A 104 36.75 -97.97 41.71
C THR A 104 36.06 -96.75 42.31
N GLY A 105 36.27 -96.50 43.61
CA GLY A 105 35.79 -95.29 44.28
C GLY A 105 36.38 -94.00 43.72
N LEU A 106 37.69 -93.96 43.46
CA LEU A 106 38.35 -92.81 42.84
C LEU A 106 37.96 -92.62 41.37
N CYS A 107 37.73 -93.69 40.61
CA CYS A 107 37.19 -93.59 39.26
C CYS A 107 35.76 -93.03 39.26
N ALA A 108 34.91 -93.43 40.21
CA ALA A 108 33.58 -92.84 40.38
C ALA A 108 33.67 -91.36 40.77
N TYR A 109 34.59 -91.00 41.67
CA TYR A 109 34.85 -89.62 42.06
C TYR A 109 35.36 -88.75 40.90
N LEU A 110 36.30 -89.25 40.09
CA LEU A 110 36.79 -88.58 38.88
C LEU A 110 35.67 -88.36 37.85
N LEU A 111 34.83 -89.37 37.60
CA LEU A 111 33.64 -89.23 36.76
C LEU A 111 32.66 -88.18 37.29
N GLY A 112 32.57 -88.05 38.62
CA GLY A 112 31.80 -86.99 39.26
C GLY A 112 32.35 -85.59 39.04
N ILE A 113 33.68 -85.41 39.09
CA ILE A 113 34.38 -84.16 38.76
C ILE A 113 34.18 -83.82 37.27
N ILE A 114 34.35 -84.81 36.38
CA ILE A 114 34.10 -84.67 34.95
C ILE A 114 32.66 -84.20 34.70
N TYR A 115 31.66 -84.79 35.36
CA TYR A 115 30.28 -84.30 35.21
C TYR A 115 30.09 -82.90 35.80
N GLU A 116 30.55 -82.65 37.03
CA GLU A 116 30.44 -81.37 37.75
C GLU A 116 30.86 -80.19 36.86
N PHE A 117 32.01 -80.28 36.19
CA PHE A 117 32.61 -79.20 35.39
C PHE A 117 32.43 -79.32 33.86
N SER A 118 31.75 -80.37 33.36
CA SER A 118 31.38 -80.47 31.94
C SER A 118 30.33 -79.42 31.53
N THR A 119 30.31 -79.06 30.24
CA THR A 119 29.32 -78.14 29.65
C THR A 119 28.50 -78.85 28.55
N LYS A 120 27.48 -78.19 28.02
CA LYS A 120 26.74 -78.61 26.82
C LYS A 120 27.64 -78.74 25.58
N ASP A 121 28.75 -77.98 25.53
CA ASP A 121 29.67 -77.87 24.38
C ASP A 121 30.89 -78.79 24.54
N SER A 122 31.01 -79.53 25.65
CA SER A 122 32.05 -80.55 25.86
C SER A 122 32.00 -81.66 24.81
N PRO A 123 33.16 -82.24 24.39
CA PRO A 123 33.20 -83.27 23.34
C PRO A 123 32.31 -84.51 23.62
N VAL A 124 32.15 -84.87 24.90
CA VAL A 124 31.00 -85.64 25.38
C VAL A 124 30.10 -84.67 26.16
N PRO A 125 28.92 -84.29 25.65
CA PRO A 125 28.08 -83.27 26.29
C PRO A 125 27.63 -83.64 27.70
N ARG A 126 27.49 -82.63 28.57
CA ARG A 126 26.99 -82.76 29.96
C ARG A 126 25.75 -83.66 30.08
N ALA A 127 24.77 -83.51 29.19
CA ALA A 127 23.56 -84.35 29.19
C ALA A 127 23.83 -85.84 28.90
N THR A 128 24.79 -86.14 28.02
CA THR A 128 25.24 -87.51 27.73
C THR A 128 26.00 -88.10 28.91
N LEU A 129 26.85 -87.31 29.57
CA LEU A 129 27.53 -87.73 30.81
C LEU A 129 26.53 -88.03 31.92
N HIS A 130 25.54 -87.16 32.15
CA HIS A 130 24.44 -87.41 33.09
C HIS A 130 23.72 -88.72 32.79
N GLN A 131 23.39 -89.00 31.52
CA GLN A 131 22.77 -90.26 31.10
C GLN A 131 23.68 -91.47 31.36
N ILE A 132 24.99 -91.36 31.11
CA ILE A 132 25.95 -92.43 31.40
C ILE A 132 25.99 -92.72 32.91
N LEU A 133 26.10 -91.70 33.77
CA LEU A 133 26.17 -91.88 35.22
C LEU A 133 24.85 -92.39 35.80
N THR A 134 23.70 -91.86 35.37
CA THR A 134 22.39 -92.25 35.94
C THR A 134 21.86 -93.58 35.40
N MET A 135 22.05 -93.89 34.11
CA MET A 135 21.41 -95.05 33.45
C MET A 135 22.35 -96.22 33.14
N ARG A 136 23.66 -95.99 32.97
CA ARG A 136 24.63 -97.06 32.62
C ARG A 136 25.56 -97.46 33.76
N LEU A 137 26.02 -96.50 34.55
CA LEU A 137 26.67 -96.77 35.84
C LEU A 137 25.62 -97.01 36.93
N GLY A 138 24.53 -96.24 36.92
CA GLY A 138 23.50 -96.27 37.95
C GLY A 138 23.79 -95.30 39.09
N ARG A 139 22.85 -94.39 39.38
CA ARG A 139 22.98 -93.37 40.44
C ARG A 139 23.36 -93.96 41.80
N GLU A 140 22.75 -95.09 42.17
CA GLU A 140 23.01 -95.76 43.45
C GLU A 140 24.42 -96.33 43.49
N GLN A 141 24.88 -97.01 42.42
CA GLN A 141 26.24 -97.56 42.34
C GLN A 141 27.31 -96.46 42.33
N TYR A 142 27.09 -95.36 41.60
CA TYR A 142 27.94 -94.17 41.66
C TYR A 142 28.10 -93.65 43.11
N THR A 143 26.97 -93.50 43.82
CA THR A 143 26.94 -93.00 45.21
C THR A 143 27.61 -93.98 46.19
N ASP A 144 27.33 -95.27 46.03
CA ASP A 144 27.89 -96.37 46.81
C ASP A 144 29.42 -96.44 46.74
N GLN A 145 30.01 -96.28 45.55
CA GLN A 145 31.46 -96.36 45.36
C GLN A 145 32.20 -95.18 46.01
N ILE A 146 31.67 -93.96 45.90
CA ILE A 146 32.25 -92.78 46.56
C ILE A 146 32.06 -92.89 48.09
N THR A 147 30.95 -93.46 48.55
CA THR A 147 30.72 -93.74 49.98
C THR A 147 31.72 -94.76 50.53
N LYS A 148 31.94 -95.87 49.81
CA LYS A 148 32.94 -96.90 50.18
C LYS A 148 34.37 -96.36 50.18
N LEU A 149 34.72 -95.45 49.27
CA LEU A 149 36.00 -94.74 49.30
C LEU A 149 36.16 -93.92 50.59
N ARG A 150 35.11 -93.18 50.97
CA ARG A 150 35.09 -92.34 52.18
C ARG A 150 35.15 -93.16 53.48
N GLU A 151 34.54 -94.35 53.50
CA GLU A 151 34.53 -95.25 54.65
C GLU A 151 35.83 -96.06 54.80
N HIS A 152 36.62 -96.20 53.72
CA HIS A 152 37.86 -96.96 53.72
C HIS A 152 38.88 -96.40 54.71
N THR A 153 39.51 -97.26 55.52
CA THR A 153 40.40 -96.87 56.63
C THR A 153 41.52 -95.93 56.19
N LEU A 154 42.15 -96.22 55.05
CA LEU A 154 43.24 -95.41 54.46
C LEU A 154 42.83 -94.00 53.97
N VAL A 155 41.53 -93.67 54.01
CA VAL A 155 40.99 -92.33 53.71
C VAL A 155 40.35 -91.74 54.97
N ARG A 156 39.44 -92.50 55.60
CA ARG A 156 38.71 -92.11 56.81
C ARG A 156 39.66 -91.74 57.95
N ASP A 157 40.52 -92.67 58.34
CA ASP A 157 41.32 -92.61 59.57
C ASP A 157 42.68 -91.90 59.35
N PHE A 158 42.93 -91.36 58.16
CA PHE A 158 44.23 -90.83 57.72
C PHE A 158 44.80 -89.71 58.62
N GLU A 159 43.93 -88.89 59.24
CA GLU A 159 44.35 -87.85 60.20
C GLU A 159 44.95 -88.44 61.49
N VAL A 160 44.48 -89.62 61.90
CA VAL A 160 44.87 -90.31 63.14
C VAL A 160 45.98 -91.32 62.88
N LEU A 161 45.99 -91.92 61.69
CA LEU A 161 46.97 -92.89 61.21
C LEU A 161 47.52 -92.50 59.82
N PRO A 162 48.33 -91.42 59.71
CA PRO A 162 48.98 -91.06 58.45
C PRO A 162 49.88 -92.19 57.94
N GLN A 163 49.88 -92.42 56.63
CA GLN A 163 50.69 -93.47 56.00
C GLN A 163 52.19 -93.12 56.09
N ARG A 164 52.94 -93.88 56.89
CA ARG A 164 54.39 -93.69 57.08
C ARG A 164 55.21 -94.73 56.32
N LEU A 165 56.39 -94.32 55.87
CA LEU A 165 57.35 -95.16 55.13
C LEU A 165 57.78 -96.42 55.91
N ASP A 166 57.86 -96.33 57.24
CA ASP A 166 58.35 -97.40 58.12
C ASP A 166 57.31 -98.51 58.40
N SER A 167 56.13 -98.45 57.78
CA SER A 167 55.00 -99.35 58.04
C SER A 167 55.08 -100.72 57.37
N SER A 168 56.10 -100.99 56.55
CA SER A 168 56.17 -102.19 55.71
C SER A 168 56.27 -103.48 56.52
N LYS A 169 55.39 -104.43 56.21
CA LYS A 169 55.53 -105.83 56.67
C LYS A 169 56.78 -106.41 56.01
N SER A 170 57.62 -107.10 56.80
CA SER A 170 58.97 -107.56 56.44
C SER A 170 59.10 -108.04 54.99
N GLY A 171 59.79 -107.26 54.15
CA GLY A 171 60.06 -107.55 52.74
C GLY A 171 59.10 -106.94 51.70
N GLY A 172 58.00 -106.30 52.13
CA GLY A 172 57.04 -105.63 51.23
C GLY A 172 57.41 -104.17 50.89
N LEU A 173 56.75 -103.62 49.86
CA LEU A 173 56.71 -102.17 49.63
C LEU A 173 55.99 -101.45 50.79
N PRO A 174 56.35 -100.19 51.13
CA PRO A 174 55.62 -99.40 52.12
C PRO A 174 54.13 -99.26 51.80
N ASP A 175 53.27 -99.30 52.82
CA ASP A 175 51.81 -99.14 52.68
C ASP A 175 51.40 -97.65 52.59
N VAL A 176 52.12 -96.93 51.73
CA VAL A 176 51.83 -95.57 51.27
C VAL A 176 51.13 -95.64 49.91
N TYR A 177 49.97 -95.01 49.83
CA TYR A 177 49.05 -95.00 48.69
C TYR A 177 48.56 -93.57 48.37
N PHE A 178 48.39 -92.73 49.39
CA PHE A 178 47.81 -91.39 49.28
C PHE A 178 48.78 -90.29 49.75
N ASP A 179 48.62 -89.12 49.16
CA ASP A 179 49.18 -87.86 49.65
C ASP A 179 48.22 -87.18 50.66
N SER A 180 48.74 -86.43 51.63
CA SER A 180 47.93 -85.77 52.66
C SER A 180 47.01 -84.69 52.10
N THR A 181 47.53 -83.82 51.24
CA THR A 181 46.76 -82.72 50.64
C THR A 181 45.71 -83.26 49.68
N PHE A 182 45.98 -84.39 49.00
CA PHE A 182 44.96 -85.08 48.24
C PHE A 182 43.82 -85.63 49.12
N VAL A 183 44.12 -86.19 50.30
CA VAL A 183 43.09 -86.70 51.22
C VAL A 183 42.26 -85.58 51.84
N GLU A 184 42.87 -84.43 52.12
CA GLU A 184 42.17 -83.20 52.56
C GLU A 184 41.21 -82.71 51.46
N PHE A 185 41.72 -82.48 50.24
CA PHE A 185 40.92 -82.13 49.05
C PHE A 185 39.73 -83.09 48.82
N LEU A 186 39.99 -84.40 48.91
CA LEU A 186 38.99 -85.45 48.74
C LEU A 186 37.91 -85.37 49.83
N LYS A 187 38.32 -85.16 51.09
CA LYS A 187 37.42 -85.06 52.26
C LYS A 187 36.45 -83.90 52.16
N ASP A 188 36.95 -82.72 51.81
CA ASP A 188 36.12 -81.51 51.70
C ASP A 188 35.13 -81.61 50.52
N ASN A 189 35.57 -82.17 49.39
CA ASN A 189 34.78 -82.18 48.16
C ASN A 189 33.86 -83.40 47.98
N PHE A 190 33.92 -84.43 48.83
CA PHE A 190 32.98 -85.58 48.80
C PHE A 190 31.51 -85.15 48.68
N SER A 191 31.08 -84.19 49.51
CA SER A 191 29.66 -83.75 49.54
C SER A 191 29.23 -82.99 48.28
N ARG A 192 30.18 -82.40 47.55
CA ARG A 192 29.96 -81.73 46.27
C ARG A 192 29.86 -82.75 45.15
N VAL A 193 30.87 -83.62 45.04
CA VAL A 193 30.97 -84.63 43.96
C VAL A 193 29.85 -85.68 44.05
N VAL A 194 29.48 -86.17 45.23
CA VAL A 194 28.33 -87.09 45.37
C VAL A 194 27.02 -86.45 44.88
N ARG A 195 26.80 -85.16 45.19
CA ARG A 195 25.59 -84.42 44.78
C ARG A 195 25.65 -83.87 43.36
N ALA A 196 26.79 -83.95 42.66
CA ALA A 196 26.93 -83.45 41.30
C ALA A 196 25.86 -84.09 40.39
N VAL A 197 25.74 -85.43 40.43
CA VAL A 197 24.79 -86.22 39.61
C VAL A 197 23.31 -85.91 39.88
N ASP A 198 22.96 -85.28 41.01
CA ASP A 198 21.58 -84.86 41.32
C ASP A 198 21.22 -83.50 40.69
N ARG A 199 22.18 -82.81 40.06
CA ARG A 199 21.96 -81.53 39.39
C ARG A 199 21.54 -81.74 37.94
N ASP A 200 20.51 -81.00 37.54
CA ASP A 200 19.97 -80.99 36.18
C ASP A 200 21.08 -80.72 35.14
N PRO A 201 21.17 -81.50 34.04
CA PRO A 201 22.23 -81.33 33.03
C PRO A 201 22.12 -80.03 32.21
N GLY A 202 21.01 -79.29 32.32
CA GLY A 202 20.86 -77.92 31.80
C GLY A 202 21.28 -76.83 32.80
N ILE A 203 21.87 -77.19 33.93
CA ILE A 203 22.50 -76.27 34.91
C ILE A 203 24.00 -76.54 34.93
N GLU A 204 24.75 -75.67 34.26
CA GLU A 204 26.21 -75.62 34.27
C GLU A 204 26.70 -74.75 35.45
N ILE A 205 27.94 -74.98 35.90
CA ILE A 205 28.55 -74.24 37.01
C ILE A 205 29.48 -73.17 36.46
N PRO A 206 29.29 -71.88 36.79
CA PRO A 206 30.23 -70.84 36.39
C PRO A 206 31.53 -70.99 37.19
N VAL A 207 32.61 -71.45 36.55
CA VAL A 207 33.93 -71.53 37.15
C VAL A 207 34.61 -70.16 37.04
N ILE A 208 35.03 -69.58 38.18
CA ILE A 208 35.71 -68.28 38.22
C ILE A 208 37.21 -68.49 38.42
N ALA A 209 37.91 -68.82 37.31
CA ALA A 209 39.36 -68.96 37.30
C ALA A 209 40.01 -67.59 37.02
N ASN A 210 40.91 -67.14 37.90
CA ASN A 210 41.67 -65.88 37.78
C ASN A 210 40.80 -64.63 37.49
N GLY A 211 39.60 -64.57 38.10
CA GLY A 211 38.64 -63.47 37.94
C GLY A 211 37.84 -63.51 36.63
N ILE A 212 38.06 -64.48 35.75
CA ILE A 212 37.32 -64.68 34.51
C ILE A 212 36.27 -65.77 34.74
N GLN A 213 35.00 -65.46 34.45
CA GLN A 213 33.95 -66.49 34.37
C GLN A 213 34.19 -67.35 33.12
N ARG A 214 34.66 -68.59 33.32
CA ARG A 214 34.77 -69.61 32.27
C ARG A 214 33.44 -70.38 32.22
N GLY A 215 32.62 -70.03 31.23
CA GLY A 215 31.28 -70.56 31.01
C GLY A 215 30.34 -69.49 30.45
N VAL A 216 29.30 -69.89 29.72
CA VAL A 216 28.34 -68.94 29.14
C VAL A 216 27.23 -68.67 30.15
N SER A 217 27.20 -67.48 30.75
CA SER A 217 26.15 -67.12 31.72
C SER A 217 24.76 -67.28 31.11
N ARG A 218 23.91 -68.10 31.75
CA ARG A 218 22.54 -68.36 31.32
C ARG A 218 21.68 -67.08 31.33
N GLU A 219 21.89 -66.20 32.30
CA GLU A 219 21.19 -64.92 32.40
C GLU A 219 21.50 -64.01 31.19
N LEU A 220 22.74 -64.04 30.71
CA LEU A 220 23.15 -63.36 29.48
C LEU A 220 22.50 -63.98 28.24
N VAL A 221 22.40 -65.32 28.16
CA VAL A 221 21.72 -66.01 27.04
C VAL A 221 20.21 -65.72 27.03
N ASP A 222 19.55 -65.82 28.17
CA ASP A 222 18.10 -65.62 28.27
C ASP A 222 17.73 -64.14 28.05
N SER A 223 18.54 -63.18 28.52
CA SER A 223 18.36 -61.74 28.20
C SER A 223 18.68 -61.39 26.75
N LEU A 224 19.66 -62.03 26.11
CA LEU A 224 19.91 -61.88 24.67
C LEU A 224 18.76 -62.46 23.84
N ARG A 225 18.16 -63.58 24.27
CA ARG A 225 16.97 -64.16 23.63
C ARG A 225 15.76 -63.22 23.69
N VAL A 226 15.49 -62.62 24.85
CA VAL A 226 14.43 -61.60 24.99
C VAL A 226 14.70 -60.40 24.08
N GLN A 227 15.94 -59.88 24.05
CA GLN A 227 16.31 -58.78 23.16
C GLN A 227 16.14 -59.12 21.67
N VAL A 228 16.42 -60.36 21.25
CA VAL A 228 16.21 -60.79 19.85
C VAL A 228 14.71 -60.82 19.52
N GLU A 229 13.87 -61.36 20.41
CA GLU A 229 12.41 -61.39 20.23
C GLU A 229 11.82 -59.97 20.15
N ASP A 230 12.18 -59.08 21.08
CA ASP A 230 11.78 -57.67 21.06
C ASP A 230 12.17 -56.97 19.74
N ARG A 231 13.35 -57.27 19.20
CA ARG A 231 13.84 -56.70 17.94
C ARG A 231 13.09 -57.25 16.73
N ILE A 232 12.74 -58.54 16.72
CA ILE A 232 11.91 -59.15 15.68
C ILE A 232 10.52 -58.50 15.66
N GLN A 233 9.89 -58.35 16.82
CA GLN A 233 8.57 -57.71 16.92
C GLN A 233 8.60 -56.22 16.54
N ALA A 234 9.66 -55.49 16.90
CA ALA A 234 9.84 -54.10 16.48
C ALA A 234 10.02 -53.97 14.96
N LEU A 235 10.77 -54.89 14.34
CA LEU A 235 11.01 -54.92 12.89
C LEU A 235 9.71 -55.23 12.13
N GLN A 236 8.94 -56.24 12.54
CA GLN A 236 7.63 -56.57 11.94
C GLN A 236 6.64 -55.39 11.99
N ARG A 237 6.63 -54.61 13.09
CA ARG A 237 5.81 -53.40 13.19
C ARG A 237 6.26 -52.36 12.18
N ALA A 238 7.57 -52.09 12.08
CA ALA A 238 8.12 -51.13 11.13
C ALA A 238 7.87 -51.52 9.66
N GLU A 239 7.98 -52.81 9.31
CA GLU A 239 7.60 -53.32 7.98
C GLU A 239 6.11 -53.10 7.69
N SER A 240 5.24 -53.34 8.67
CA SER A 240 3.80 -53.09 8.52
C SER A 240 3.47 -51.60 8.35
N GLU A 241 4.18 -50.71 9.04
CA GLU A 241 4.04 -49.26 8.89
C GLU A 241 4.56 -48.77 7.53
N LEU A 242 5.70 -49.30 7.06
CA LEU A 242 6.22 -49.02 5.72
C LEU A 242 5.21 -49.38 4.62
N LEU A 243 4.66 -50.59 4.64
CA LEU A 243 3.70 -51.05 3.63
C LEU A 243 2.41 -50.19 3.64
N ASN A 244 1.94 -49.79 4.83
CA ASN A 244 0.83 -48.84 4.98
C ASN A 244 1.17 -47.43 4.43
N LEU A 245 2.41 -46.97 4.58
CA LEU A 245 2.87 -45.68 4.05
C LEU A 245 3.05 -45.72 2.52
N GLU A 246 3.58 -46.81 1.96
CA GLU A 246 3.67 -47.03 0.52
C GLU A 246 2.30 -47.08 -0.14
N GLN A 247 1.32 -47.75 0.47
CA GLN A 247 -0.06 -47.79 -0.03
C GLN A 247 -0.69 -46.38 -0.05
N LYS A 248 -0.53 -45.60 1.04
CA LYS A 248 -1.01 -44.20 1.11
C LYS A 248 -0.33 -43.32 0.08
N LEU A 249 0.99 -43.42 -0.07
CA LEU A 249 1.77 -42.67 -1.05
C LEU A 249 1.35 -43.01 -2.49
N GLY A 250 1.11 -44.29 -2.78
CA GLY A 250 0.60 -44.74 -4.08
C GLY A 250 -0.79 -44.19 -4.38
N GLN A 251 -1.69 -44.18 -3.39
CA GLN A 251 -3.04 -43.60 -3.51
C GLN A 251 -2.97 -42.09 -3.73
N GLU A 252 -2.22 -41.34 -2.93
CA GLU A 252 -2.09 -39.88 -3.06
C GLU A 252 -1.40 -39.49 -4.37
N GLN A 253 -0.42 -40.27 -4.85
CA GLN A 253 0.13 -40.10 -6.20
C GLN A 253 -0.91 -40.32 -7.30
N ALA A 254 -1.79 -41.32 -7.16
CA ALA A 254 -2.86 -41.58 -8.13
C ALA A 254 -3.91 -40.45 -8.14
N ASP A 255 -4.33 -39.97 -6.97
CA ASP A 255 -5.30 -38.89 -6.86
C ASP A 255 -4.72 -37.54 -7.31
N ARG A 256 -3.43 -37.30 -7.06
CA ARG A 256 -2.67 -36.16 -7.63
C ARG A 256 -2.50 -36.23 -9.15
N ARG A 257 -2.50 -37.43 -9.78
CA ARG A 257 -2.56 -37.57 -11.25
C ARG A 257 -3.95 -37.19 -11.77
N LYS A 258 -5.01 -37.79 -11.22
CA LYS A 258 -6.41 -37.46 -11.56
C LYS A 258 -6.70 -35.96 -11.44
N ALA A 259 -6.25 -35.33 -10.35
CA ALA A 259 -6.42 -33.90 -10.13
C ALA A 259 -5.69 -33.03 -11.16
N LYS A 260 -4.49 -33.43 -11.61
CA LYS A 260 -3.77 -32.76 -12.71
C LYS A 260 -4.46 -32.93 -14.05
N GLU A 261 -4.95 -34.14 -14.35
CA GLU A 261 -5.67 -34.46 -15.59
C GLU A 261 -6.98 -33.66 -15.68
N PHE A 262 -7.75 -33.62 -14.58
CA PHE A 262 -8.96 -32.80 -14.46
C PHE A 262 -8.66 -31.29 -14.61
N ALA A 263 -7.63 -30.78 -13.93
CA ALA A 263 -7.23 -29.38 -14.05
C ALA A 263 -6.75 -29.02 -15.48
N ALA A 264 -6.07 -29.94 -16.17
CA ALA A 264 -5.66 -29.75 -17.55
C ALA A 264 -6.85 -29.71 -18.52
N LEU A 265 -7.84 -30.58 -18.32
CA LEU A 265 -9.09 -30.59 -19.09
C LEU A 265 -9.88 -29.29 -18.90
N GLU A 266 -10.06 -28.83 -17.66
CA GLU A 266 -10.82 -27.60 -17.39
C GLU A 266 -10.06 -26.33 -17.83
N LEU A 267 -8.72 -26.31 -17.73
CA LEU A 267 -7.91 -25.26 -18.38
C LEU A 267 -8.05 -25.28 -19.90
N GLY A 268 -8.16 -26.45 -20.53
CA GLY A 268 -8.46 -26.58 -21.95
C GLY A 268 -9.85 -26.02 -22.31
N ARG A 269 -10.87 -26.30 -21.49
CA ARG A 269 -12.23 -25.79 -21.65
C ARG A 269 -12.32 -24.27 -21.46
N ILE A 270 -11.63 -23.73 -20.45
CA ILE A 270 -11.55 -22.29 -20.21
C ILE A 270 -10.82 -21.58 -21.36
N ARG A 271 -9.76 -22.18 -21.93
CA ARG A 271 -9.08 -21.65 -23.12
C ARG A 271 -9.99 -21.61 -24.34
N SER A 272 -10.68 -22.71 -24.68
CA SER A 272 -11.56 -22.70 -25.87
C SER A 272 -12.75 -21.76 -25.72
N VAL A 273 -13.29 -21.59 -24.50
CA VAL A 273 -14.33 -20.59 -24.21
C VAL A 273 -13.77 -19.16 -24.34
N ASN A 274 -12.57 -18.87 -23.82
CA ASN A 274 -11.94 -17.55 -23.98
C ASN A 274 -11.60 -17.24 -25.44
N GLU A 275 -11.08 -18.21 -26.20
CA GLU A 275 -10.82 -18.02 -27.64
C GLU A 275 -12.12 -17.76 -28.43
N ALA A 276 -13.21 -18.48 -28.11
CA ALA A 276 -14.51 -18.24 -28.73
C ALA A 276 -15.07 -16.86 -28.37
N LEU A 277 -14.94 -16.45 -27.10
CA LEU A 277 -15.35 -15.12 -26.64
C LEU A 277 -14.52 -14.00 -27.29
N GLN A 278 -13.21 -14.21 -27.46
CA GLN A 278 -12.32 -13.28 -28.17
C GLN A 278 -12.70 -13.15 -29.65
N ARG A 279 -12.92 -14.26 -30.37
CA ARG A 279 -13.37 -14.22 -31.77
C ARG A 279 -14.72 -13.51 -31.91
N ASN A 280 -15.69 -13.85 -31.07
CA ASN A 280 -17.00 -13.18 -31.08
C ASN A 280 -16.88 -11.67 -30.83
N HIS A 281 -15.98 -11.24 -29.92
CA HIS A 281 -15.77 -9.82 -29.65
C HIS A 281 -14.98 -9.11 -30.76
N GLU A 282 -14.03 -9.79 -31.41
CA GLU A 282 -13.35 -9.29 -32.61
C GLU A 282 -14.34 -9.13 -33.78
N GLU A 283 -15.28 -10.05 -33.97
CA GLU A 283 -16.38 -9.95 -34.94
C GLU A 283 -17.36 -8.82 -34.57
N GLU A 284 -17.76 -8.68 -33.31
CA GLU A 284 -18.61 -7.59 -32.82
C GLU A 284 -17.96 -6.22 -33.02
N VAL A 285 -16.68 -6.08 -32.68
CA VAL A 285 -15.89 -4.85 -32.91
C VAL A 285 -15.71 -4.58 -34.41
N GLN A 286 -15.54 -5.60 -35.27
CA GLN A 286 -15.52 -5.40 -36.72
C GLN A 286 -16.87 -4.90 -37.25
N ASN A 287 -17.98 -5.52 -36.84
CA ASN A 287 -19.33 -5.11 -37.23
C ASN A 287 -19.63 -3.67 -36.79
N ILE A 288 -19.31 -3.30 -35.54
CA ILE A 288 -19.48 -1.94 -35.02
C ILE A 288 -18.59 -0.94 -35.77
N ASN A 289 -17.37 -1.31 -36.16
CA ASN A 289 -16.50 -0.44 -36.97
C ASN A 289 -17.02 -0.28 -38.41
N GLU A 290 -17.60 -1.33 -39.01
CA GLU A 290 -18.28 -1.21 -40.31
C GLU A 290 -19.52 -0.31 -40.22
N GLU A 291 -20.36 -0.46 -39.19
CA GLU A 291 -21.56 0.36 -39.00
C GLU A 291 -21.21 1.82 -38.74
N ASN A 292 -20.22 2.10 -37.87
CA ASN A 292 -19.68 3.45 -37.67
C ASN A 292 -19.11 4.03 -38.98
N ARG A 293 -18.43 3.22 -39.80
CA ARG A 293 -17.89 3.67 -41.09
C ARG A 293 -18.98 3.96 -42.13
N ARG A 294 -20.06 3.14 -42.16
CA ARG A 294 -21.23 3.36 -43.04
C ARG A 294 -21.97 4.63 -42.62
N THR A 295 -22.34 4.76 -41.35
CA THR A 295 -23.04 5.94 -40.81
C THR A 295 -22.21 7.21 -40.92
N HIS A 296 -20.87 7.15 -40.74
CA HIS A 296 -19.99 8.29 -40.98
C HIS A 296 -19.96 8.69 -42.46
N PHE A 297 -19.89 7.73 -43.39
CA PHE A 297 -19.94 8.01 -44.83
C PHE A 297 -21.30 8.57 -45.29
N GLU A 298 -22.40 8.07 -44.73
CA GLU A 298 -23.74 8.59 -44.96
C GLU A 298 -23.88 10.02 -44.42
N LEU A 299 -23.45 10.28 -43.18
CA LEU A 299 -23.44 11.60 -42.57
C LEU A 299 -22.55 12.58 -43.36
N GLN A 300 -21.38 12.14 -43.82
CA GLN A 300 -20.49 12.93 -44.68
C GLN A 300 -21.15 13.24 -46.03
N SER A 301 -21.83 12.27 -46.65
CA SER A 301 -22.56 12.49 -47.91
C SER A 301 -23.76 13.42 -47.75
N VAL A 302 -24.49 13.34 -46.63
CA VAL A 302 -25.58 14.27 -46.30
C VAL A 302 -25.02 15.67 -46.02
N HIS A 303 -23.91 15.78 -45.28
CA HIS A 303 -23.25 17.04 -45.00
C HIS A 303 -22.70 17.69 -46.28
N GLU A 304 -22.08 16.93 -47.19
CA GLU A 304 -21.61 17.43 -48.49
C GLU A 304 -22.77 17.94 -49.36
N LYS A 305 -23.90 17.20 -49.42
CA LYS A 305 -25.12 17.64 -50.11
C LYS A 305 -25.68 18.93 -49.51
N LEU A 306 -25.73 19.03 -48.18
CA LEU A 306 -26.23 20.22 -47.47
C LEU A 306 -25.30 21.43 -47.63
N MET A 307 -23.99 21.23 -47.53
CA MET A 307 -23.00 22.29 -47.78
C MET A 307 -23.06 22.76 -49.23
N LYS A 308 -23.31 21.86 -50.18
CA LYS A 308 -23.52 22.23 -51.59
C LYS A 308 -24.83 22.99 -51.80
N SER A 309 -25.95 22.54 -51.24
CA SER A 309 -27.22 23.26 -51.38
C SER A 309 -27.17 24.64 -50.70
N LEU A 310 -26.57 24.74 -49.52
CA LEU A 310 -26.34 26.01 -48.83
C LEU A 310 -25.40 26.93 -49.62
N SER A 311 -24.38 26.38 -50.30
CA SER A 311 -23.51 27.16 -51.19
C SER A 311 -24.24 27.64 -52.45
N ASP A 312 -25.10 26.81 -53.05
CA ASP A 312 -25.93 27.20 -54.19
C ASP A 312 -27.01 28.23 -53.79
N GLU A 313 -27.58 28.13 -52.58
CA GLU A 313 -28.50 29.12 -52.00
C GLU A 313 -27.79 30.45 -51.69
N MET A 314 -26.63 30.42 -51.05
CA MET A 314 -25.82 31.61 -50.80
C MET A 314 -25.35 32.26 -52.11
N ARG A 315 -25.06 31.47 -53.15
CA ARG A 315 -24.77 32.01 -54.48
C ARG A 315 -26.01 32.67 -55.10
N ARG A 316 -27.17 32.00 -55.10
CA ARG A 316 -28.43 32.60 -55.60
C ARG A 316 -28.79 33.89 -54.88
N ALA A 317 -28.77 33.89 -53.54
CA ALA A 317 -29.05 35.09 -52.75
C ALA A 317 -28.06 36.23 -53.03
N LYS A 318 -26.80 35.91 -53.34
CA LYS A 318 -25.82 36.88 -53.81
C LYS A 318 -26.14 37.36 -55.24
N ASP A 319 -26.36 36.45 -56.19
CA ASP A 319 -26.67 36.74 -57.59
C ASP A 319 -27.93 37.63 -57.70
N ASP A 320 -28.97 37.32 -56.92
CA ASP A 320 -30.22 38.10 -56.78
C ASP A 320 -29.98 39.47 -56.12
N SER A 321 -29.10 39.55 -55.11
CA SER A 321 -28.74 40.81 -54.45
C SER A 321 -27.92 41.74 -55.35
N GLU A 322 -27.00 41.18 -56.14
CA GLU A 322 -26.25 41.91 -57.16
C GLU A 322 -27.17 42.37 -58.30
N ALA A 323 -28.10 41.52 -58.76
CA ALA A 323 -29.11 41.89 -59.76
C ALA A 323 -30.08 42.98 -59.26
N ALA A 324 -30.55 42.89 -58.01
CA ALA A 324 -31.36 43.93 -57.39
C ALA A 324 -30.57 45.25 -57.25
N SER A 325 -29.30 45.18 -56.83
CA SER A 325 -28.41 46.34 -56.74
C SER A 325 -28.15 46.99 -58.10
N ALA A 326 -27.94 46.19 -59.15
CA ALA A 326 -27.78 46.68 -60.52
C ALA A 326 -29.07 47.33 -61.06
N LYS A 327 -30.24 46.75 -60.76
CA LYS A 327 -31.55 47.32 -61.12
C LYS A 327 -31.83 48.64 -60.39
N THR A 328 -31.42 48.76 -59.13
CA THR A 328 -31.52 50.01 -58.36
C THR A 328 -30.55 51.07 -58.88
N ARG A 329 -29.31 50.71 -59.22
CA ARG A 329 -28.37 51.63 -59.91
C ARG A 329 -28.94 52.12 -61.23
N SER A 330 -29.40 51.23 -62.11
CA SER A 330 -30.01 51.60 -63.40
C SER A 330 -31.26 52.48 -63.26
N ARG A 331 -31.97 52.43 -62.13
CA ARG A 331 -33.05 53.39 -61.82
C ARG A 331 -32.48 54.75 -61.42
N HIS A 332 -31.54 54.79 -60.49
CA HIS A 332 -30.90 56.05 -60.07
C HIS A 332 -30.13 56.72 -61.22
N ASP A 333 -29.51 55.96 -62.13
CA ASP A 333 -28.84 56.50 -63.32
C ASP A 333 -29.86 57.16 -64.27
N ALA A 334 -31.05 56.58 -64.43
CA ALA A 334 -32.15 57.17 -65.22
C ALA A 334 -32.79 58.37 -64.52
N GLU A 335 -33.06 58.28 -63.21
CA GLU A 335 -33.54 59.39 -62.38
C GLU A 335 -32.56 60.58 -62.41
N MET A 336 -31.25 60.31 -62.41
CA MET A 336 -30.19 61.32 -62.57
C MET A 336 -30.13 61.91 -63.99
N GLU A 337 -30.49 61.15 -65.03
CA GLU A 337 -30.57 61.68 -66.40
C GLU A 337 -31.79 62.61 -66.56
N ASP A 338 -32.95 62.22 -66.02
CA ASP A 338 -34.15 63.06 -65.99
C ASP A 338 -33.97 64.31 -65.11
N LEU A 339 -33.24 64.22 -63.99
CA LEU A 339 -32.87 65.40 -63.20
C LEU A 339 -31.92 66.34 -63.96
N LYS A 340 -30.96 65.83 -64.74
CA LYS A 340 -30.12 66.70 -65.60
C LYS A 340 -30.94 67.39 -66.67
N ASN A 341 -31.89 66.69 -67.29
CA ASN A 341 -32.77 67.24 -68.33
C ASN A 341 -33.65 68.36 -67.75
N THR A 342 -34.32 68.11 -66.62
CA THR A 342 -35.17 69.13 -65.96
C THR A 342 -34.37 70.31 -65.42
N VAL A 343 -33.15 70.11 -64.89
CA VAL A 343 -32.25 71.23 -64.53
C VAL A 343 -31.88 72.05 -65.76
N ARG A 344 -31.53 71.41 -66.88
CA ARG A 344 -31.18 72.08 -68.15
C ARG A 344 -32.35 72.90 -68.71
N ASP A 345 -33.57 72.39 -68.60
CA ASP A 345 -34.76 73.11 -69.05
C ASP A 345 -35.08 74.30 -68.13
N LEU A 346 -34.94 74.16 -66.81
CA LEU A 346 -35.04 75.27 -65.85
C LEU A 346 -33.94 76.32 -66.06
N GLU A 347 -32.71 75.94 -66.41
CA GLU A 347 -31.64 76.86 -66.81
C GLU A 347 -32.00 77.64 -68.09
N ASN A 348 -32.62 76.99 -69.07
CA ASN A 348 -33.11 77.64 -70.29
C ASN A 348 -34.25 78.64 -70.01
N GLU A 349 -35.23 78.26 -69.18
CA GLU A 349 -36.34 79.15 -68.77
C GLU A 349 -35.83 80.35 -67.97
N LEU A 350 -34.92 80.13 -67.02
CA LEU A 350 -34.29 81.19 -66.24
C LEU A 350 -33.49 82.15 -67.14
N GLN A 351 -32.71 81.63 -68.09
CA GLN A 351 -31.95 82.48 -69.03
C GLN A 351 -32.86 83.23 -70.01
N LYS A 352 -34.06 82.73 -70.30
CA LYS A 352 -35.07 83.47 -71.07
C LYS A 352 -35.68 84.59 -70.24
N SER A 353 -36.23 84.27 -69.07
CA SER A 353 -36.84 85.26 -68.15
C SER A 353 -35.87 86.39 -67.80
N ASN A 354 -34.59 86.09 -67.60
CA ASN A 354 -33.56 87.09 -67.29
C ASN A 354 -33.14 87.96 -68.50
N ARG A 355 -33.45 87.56 -69.75
CA ARG A 355 -33.35 88.46 -70.92
C ARG A 355 -34.53 89.42 -70.96
N ASP A 356 -35.74 88.87 -70.83
CA ASP A 356 -36.99 89.64 -70.89
C ASP A 356 -36.98 90.76 -69.81
N HIS A 357 -36.57 90.43 -68.58
CA HIS A 357 -36.50 91.39 -67.47
C HIS A 357 -35.46 92.50 -67.65
N VAL A 358 -34.34 92.23 -68.34
CA VAL A 358 -33.34 93.26 -68.69
C VAL A 358 -33.89 94.25 -69.72
N GLN A 359 -34.75 93.77 -70.64
CA GLN A 359 -35.32 94.59 -71.71
C GLN A 359 -36.41 95.54 -71.17
N ASP A 360 -37.22 95.08 -70.22
CA ASP A 360 -38.17 95.93 -69.48
C ASP A 360 -37.45 97.04 -68.68
N LEU A 361 -36.38 96.68 -67.98
CA LEU A 361 -35.57 97.61 -67.17
C LEU A 361 -34.92 98.72 -68.01
N GLN A 362 -34.43 98.41 -69.21
CA GLN A 362 -33.89 99.41 -70.14
C GLN A 362 -34.96 100.41 -70.59
N THR A 363 -36.14 99.89 -71.00
CA THR A 363 -37.26 100.71 -71.47
C THR A 363 -37.74 101.69 -70.39
N ALA A 364 -37.83 101.23 -69.14
CA ALA A 364 -38.19 102.09 -68.01
C ALA A 364 -37.14 103.19 -67.73
N HIS A 365 -35.85 102.88 -67.85
CA HIS A 365 -34.76 103.84 -67.57
C HIS A 365 -34.75 105.01 -68.56
N GLU A 366 -35.07 104.78 -69.83
CA GLU A 366 -35.17 105.86 -70.83
C GLU A 366 -36.35 106.80 -70.54
N GLU A 367 -37.50 106.25 -70.14
CA GLU A 367 -38.67 107.05 -69.76
C GLU A 367 -38.44 107.92 -68.51
N TYR A 368 -37.74 107.43 -67.49
CA TYR A 368 -37.47 108.22 -66.29
C TYR A 368 -36.41 109.31 -66.52
N SER A 369 -35.40 109.04 -67.36
CA SER A 369 -34.35 110.02 -67.71
C SER A 369 -34.93 111.30 -68.32
N LEU A 370 -35.85 111.16 -69.28
CA LEU A 370 -36.52 112.30 -69.94
C LEU A 370 -37.43 113.11 -68.99
N LYS A 371 -37.96 112.47 -67.94
CA LYS A 371 -38.83 113.10 -66.93
C LYS A 371 -38.03 113.90 -65.88
N LEU A 372 -36.80 113.48 -65.55
CA LEU A 372 -35.92 114.26 -64.66
C LEU A 372 -35.46 115.58 -65.31
N SER A 373 -34.87 115.52 -66.50
CA SER A 373 -34.30 116.70 -67.19
C SER A 373 -35.33 117.83 -67.45
N THR A 374 -36.59 117.46 -67.65
CA THR A 374 -37.71 118.40 -67.87
C THR A 374 -38.32 118.97 -66.57
N LEU A 375 -37.95 118.44 -65.40
CA LEU A 375 -38.28 119.00 -64.08
C LEU A 375 -37.15 119.87 -63.52
N GLU A 376 -35.90 119.44 -63.66
CA GLU A 376 -34.72 120.18 -63.18
C GLU A 376 -34.67 121.60 -63.78
N SER A 377 -34.81 121.70 -65.11
CA SER A 377 -34.86 122.98 -65.87
C SER A 377 -36.10 123.86 -65.58
N ARG A 378 -37.00 123.41 -64.70
CA ARG A 378 -38.16 124.18 -64.19
C ARG A 378 -38.01 124.61 -62.74
N LEU A 379 -37.16 123.95 -61.95
CA LEU A 379 -36.87 124.30 -60.56
C LEU A 379 -35.95 125.52 -60.49
N GLU A 380 -34.82 125.45 -61.19
CA GLU A 380 -33.80 126.49 -61.34
C GLU A 380 -34.41 127.88 -61.67
N ARG A 381 -35.34 127.92 -62.64
CA ARG A 381 -36.02 129.14 -63.10
C ARG A 381 -37.10 129.68 -62.15
N ALA A 382 -37.40 128.97 -61.07
CA ALA A 382 -38.30 129.41 -59.99
C ALA A 382 -37.51 129.91 -58.78
N GLU A 383 -36.39 129.26 -58.46
CA GLU A 383 -35.48 129.63 -57.36
C GLU A 383 -34.81 130.99 -57.63
N ASP A 384 -34.28 131.22 -58.85
CA ASP A 384 -33.77 132.52 -59.34
C ASP A 384 -34.71 133.72 -59.11
N LYS A 385 -36.02 133.48 -58.96
CA LYS A 385 -37.06 134.52 -58.82
C LYS A 385 -37.57 134.69 -57.40
N ALA A 386 -37.21 133.80 -56.48
CA ALA A 386 -37.52 133.94 -55.07
C ALA A 386 -36.48 134.84 -54.38
N ASP A 387 -35.19 134.53 -54.57
CA ASP A 387 -34.07 135.22 -53.91
C ASP A 387 -34.03 136.72 -54.23
N ASP A 388 -34.22 137.10 -55.50
CA ASP A 388 -34.20 138.50 -55.95
C ASP A 388 -35.43 139.32 -55.48
N ALA A 389 -36.46 138.65 -54.93
CA ALA A 389 -37.59 139.29 -54.27
C ALA A 389 -37.38 139.41 -52.75
N GLU A 390 -36.89 138.35 -52.09
CA GLU A 390 -36.67 138.34 -50.64
C GLU A 390 -35.60 139.36 -50.20
N ALA A 391 -34.56 139.56 -51.02
CA ALA A 391 -33.53 140.57 -50.80
C ALA A 391 -34.08 142.01 -50.76
N ARG A 392 -35.26 142.27 -51.37
CA ARG A 392 -35.86 143.62 -51.43
C ARG A 392 -36.72 143.92 -50.21
N ALA A 393 -37.41 142.91 -49.64
CA ALA A 393 -38.25 143.06 -48.45
C ALA A 393 -37.42 143.45 -47.22
N ARG A 394 -36.33 142.70 -46.96
CA ARG A 394 -35.42 142.92 -45.82
C ARG A 394 -34.75 144.30 -45.84
N ALA A 395 -34.65 144.94 -47.00
CA ALA A 395 -34.08 146.29 -47.18
C ALA A 395 -35.09 147.44 -46.94
N SER A 396 -36.39 147.14 -46.87
CA SER A 396 -37.44 148.08 -46.44
C SER A 396 -37.71 148.00 -44.93
N GLU A 397 -37.77 146.79 -44.37
CA GLU A 397 -38.07 146.58 -42.94
C GLU A 397 -37.03 147.27 -42.03
N ALA A 398 -35.75 147.13 -42.35
CA ALA A 398 -34.64 147.78 -41.61
C ALA A 398 -34.62 149.34 -41.67
N LYS A 399 -35.56 149.98 -42.39
CA LYS A 399 -35.73 151.45 -42.39
C LYS A 399 -36.94 151.92 -41.59
N ILE A 400 -37.84 151.00 -41.26
CA ILE A 400 -39.07 151.24 -40.50
C ILE A 400 -38.72 151.21 -39.00
N GLU A 401 -37.95 150.20 -38.57
CA GLU A 401 -37.44 150.02 -37.20
C GLU A 401 -36.57 151.21 -36.70
N GLU A 402 -35.91 151.96 -37.61
CA GLU A 402 -35.14 153.17 -37.28
C GLU A 402 -35.99 154.44 -37.16
N ALA A 403 -37.27 154.42 -37.59
CA ALA A 403 -38.22 155.51 -37.47
C ALA A 403 -39.04 155.40 -36.18
N GLU A 404 -39.55 154.21 -35.87
CA GLU A 404 -40.31 153.89 -34.65
C GLU A 404 -39.48 154.21 -33.38
N SER A 405 -38.18 153.92 -33.42
CA SER A 405 -37.18 154.25 -32.37
C SER A 405 -36.97 155.76 -32.12
N LYS A 406 -37.53 156.63 -32.99
CA LYS A 406 -37.49 158.09 -32.88
C LYS A 406 -38.85 158.66 -32.46
N ALA A 407 -39.95 158.24 -33.09
CA ALA A 407 -41.30 158.67 -32.75
C ALA A 407 -41.65 158.37 -31.28
N ARG A 408 -41.27 157.18 -30.77
CA ARG A 408 -41.51 156.78 -29.38
C ARG A 408 -40.89 157.70 -28.31
N LYS A 409 -39.95 158.57 -28.68
CA LYS A 409 -39.37 159.60 -27.78
C LYS A 409 -40.07 160.96 -27.85
N ALA A 410 -40.99 161.15 -28.80
CA ALA A 410 -41.89 162.29 -28.84
C ALA A 410 -43.07 162.09 -27.87
N LEU A 411 -43.68 160.89 -27.84
CA LEU A 411 -44.74 160.54 -26.89
C LEU A 411 -44.33 160.80 -25.42
N GLU A 412 -43.16 160.29 -25.01
CA GLU A 412 -42.60 160.50 -23.66
C GLU A 412 -42.37 161.99 -23.30
N ALA A 413 -42.39 162.90 -24.27
CA ALA A 413 -42.32 164.35 -24.07
C ALA A 413 -43.69 165.06 -24.18
N LEU A 414 -44.71 164.40 -24.72
CA LEU A 414 -46.08 164.91 -24.85
C LEU A 414 -46.96 164.52 -23.65
N ASP A 415 -46.85 163.28 -23.15
CA ASP A 415 -47.51 162.83 -21.90
C ASP A 415 -47.18 163.77 -20.72
N ALA A 416 -45.91 164.20 -20.64
CA ALA A 416 -45.41 165.15 -19.64
C ALA A 416 -46.04 166.56 -19.74
N LYS A 417 -46.77 166.87 -20.84
CA LYS A 417 -47.60 168.08 -20.98
C LYS A 417 -49.08 167.82 -20.68
N GLU A 418 -49.61 166.63 -20.95
CA GLU A 418 -50.99 166.25 -20.57
C GLU A 418 -51.15 166.22 -19.04
N GLU A 419 -50.20 165.65 -18.29
CA GLU A 419 -50.24 165.63 -16.81
C GLU A 419 -50.26 167.05 -16.21
N ALA A 420 -49.51 167.99 -16.81
CA ALA A 420 -49.45 169.38 -16.36
C ALA A 420 -50.75 170.18 -16.65
N ARG A 421 -51.56 169.73 -17.61
CA ARG A 421 -52.84 170.36 -18.00
C ARG A 421 -54.03 169.76 -17.25
N THR A 422 -54.07 168.44 -17.11
CA THR A 422 -55.12 167.72 -16.36
C THR A 422 -55.14 168.14 -14.89
N SER A 423 -53.97 168.42 -14.30
CA SER A 423 -53.83 169.00 -12.95
C SER A 423 -54.54 170.36 -12.73
N VAL A 424 -54.92 171.09 -13.78
CA VAL A 424 -55.54 172.42 -13.68
C VAL A 424 -57.06 172.37 -13.85
N GLN A 425 -57.58 171.37 -14.56
CA GLN A 425 -59.02 171.25 -14.81
C GLN A 425 -59.76 170.49 -13.70
N THR A 426 -59.10 169.55 -13.01
CA THR A 426 -59.71 168.78 -11.91
C THR A 426 -60.07 169.63 -10.68
N GLU A 427 -59.39 170.76 -10.46
CA GLU A 427 -59.79 171.75 -9.44
C GLU A 427 -61.15 172.39 -9.72
N LEU A 428 -61.66 172.31 -10.96
CA LEU A 428 -62.99 172.84 -11.34
C LEU A 428 -64.11 171.81 -11.09
N ASP A 429 -63.83 170.52 -11.30
CA ASP A 429 -64.81 169.44 -11.08
C ASP A 429 -65.14 169.26 -9.59
N ASP A 430 -64.16 169.40 -8.70
CA ASP A 430 -64.35 169.32 -7.24
C ASP A 430 -65.36 170.37 -6.71
N LEU A 431 -65.47 171.53 -7.37
CA LEU A 431 -66.46 172.56 -7.02
C LEU A 431 -67.89 172.17 -7.44
N LEU A 432 -68.04 171.45 -8.56
CA LEU A 432 -69.33 170.93 -9.03
C LEU A 432 -69.75 169.66 -8.26
N MET A 433 -68.79 168.86 -7.78
CA MET A 433 -69.03 167.69 -6.94
C MET A 433 -69.85 168.02 -5.68
N VAL A 434 -69.65 169.23 -5.11
CA VAL A 434 -70.39 169.71 -3.93
C VAL A 434 -71.87 170.02 -4.23
N LEU A 435 -72.22 170.42 -5.46
CA LEU A 435 -73.60 170.76 -5.82
C LEU A 435 -74.46 169.50 -6.02
N ALA A 436 -73.89 168.45 -6.61
CA ALA A 436 -74.59 167.18 -6.83
C ALA A 436 -75.10 166.54 -5.51
N ASP A 437 -74.26 166.52 -4.47
CA ASP A 437 -74.53 165.80 -3.22
C ASP A 437 -75.52 166.52 -2.27
N ILE A 438 -75.76 167.83 -2.48
CA ILE A 438 -76.73 168.61 -1.69
C ILE A 438 -78.17 168.33 -2.16
N GLU A 439 -78.42 168.26 -3.46
CA GLU A 439 -79.77 168.00 -3.99
C GLU A 439 -80.19 166.53 -3.81
N GLU A 440 -79.23 165.62 -3.93
CA GLU A 440 -79.28 164.20 -3.52
C GLU A 440 -79.89 164.02 -2.12
N LYS A 441 -79.57 164.91 -1.17
CA LYS A 441 -80.12 164.90 0.18
C LYS A 441 -81.45 165.67 0.26
N ARG A 442 -81.55 166.86 -0.34
CA ARG A 442 -82.72 167.74 -0.18
C ARG A 442 -84.00 167.18 -0.79
N ALA A 443 -83.93 166.51 -1.95
CA ALA A 443 -85.09 165.87 -2.55
C ALA A 443 -85.50 164.57 -1.84
N ARG A 444 -84.54 163.79 -1.29
CA ARG A 444 -84.84 162.56 -0.54
C ARG A 444 -85.45 162.78 0.85
N ASP A 445 -85.47 164.01 1.37
CA ASP A 445 -86.34 164.38 2.50
C ASP A 445 -87.70 164.94 2.08
N LYS A 446 -87.88 165.32 0.80
CA LYS A 446 -89.21 165.52 0.20
C LYS A 446 -89.92 164.19 -0.13
N LYS A 447 -89.23 163.05 -0.01
CA LYS A 447 -89.67 161.64 -0.19
C LYS A 447 -91.16 161.34 0.10
N ARG A 448 -91.61 160.91 1.30
CA ARG A 448 -91.89 161.70 2.50
C ARG A 448 -92.97 162.79 2.37
N LEU A 449 -93.19 163.42 1.22
CA LEU A 449 -94.16 164.51 1.10
C LEU A 449 -94.93 164.64 -0.22
N LYS A 450 -95.25 163.48 -0.82
CA LYS A 450 -96.32 163.22 -1.81
C LYS A 450 -95.90 163.42 -3.27
N ALA A 451 -96.46 162.65 -4.21
CA ALA A 451 -97.47 161.61 -4.03
C ALA A 451 -96.80 160.24 -3.68
N LEU A 452 -97.18 159.01 -4.02
CA LEU A 452 -98.20 158.50 -4.95
C LEU A 452 -98.10 159.08 -6.38
N GLY A 453 -96.91 159.58 -6.78
CA GLY A 453 -96.66 160.23 -8.09
C GLY A 453 -95.58 161.34 -8.13
N GLU A 454 -94.60 161.17 -9.05
CA GLU A 454 -94.28 161.98 -10.27
C GLU A 454 -93.65 163.41 -10.35
N GLN A 455 -92.77 163.56 -11.37
CA GLN A 455 -92.62 164.61 -12.45
C GLN A 455 -91.57 165.78 -12.45
N ILE A 456 -91.09 166.12 -13.68
CA ILE A 456 -90.49 167.40 -14.26
C ILE A 456 -88.92 167.55 -14.43
N SER A 457 -88.44 168.56 -15.19
CA SER A 457 -87.21 168.63 -16.08
C SER A 457 -86.44 170.01 -16.18
N ASP A 458 -85.58 170.22 -17.23
CA ASP A 458 -85.05 171.49 -17.88
C ASP A 458 -83.71 172.15 -17.36
N ALA A 459 -82.84 172.95 -18.07
CA ALA A 459 -82.46 173.24 -19.51
C ALA A 459 -81.19 174.22 -19.68
N GLU A 460 -80.74 174.55 -20.94
CA GLU A 460 -79.87 175.71 -21.45
C GLU A 460 -78.30 175.77 -21.22
N ASP A 461 -77.38 176.51 -21.92
CA ASP A 461 -77.15 177.00 -23.35
C ASP A 461 -75.74 177.73 -23.59
N GLY A 462 -75.27 178.02 -24.84
CA GLY A 462 -74.10 178.92 -25.26
C GLY A 462 -72.90 178.30 -26.08
N SER A 463 -71.84 178.94 -26.68
CA SER A 463 -71.42 180.32 -27.19
C SER A 463 -69.86 180.35 -27.51
N ASP A 464 -69.12 181.12 -28.38
CA ASP A 464 -69.31 181.99 -29.61
C ASP A 464 -67.92 182.52 -30.24
N ALA A 465 -67.87 183.13 -31.46
CA ALA A 465 -66.87 184.10 -32.09
C ALA A 465 -65.59 183.74 -32.97
N GLU A 466 -64.99 184.75 -33.69
CA GLU A 466 -64.27 184.71 -35.02
C GLU A 466 -62.78 185.24 -35.14
N ASP A 467 -62.12 184.91 -36.29
CA ASP A 467 -61.17 185.67 -37.19
C ASP A 467 -59.62 185.83 -37.01
N ASP A 468 -58.93 185.79 -38.18
CA ASP A 468 -57.59 186.27 -38.63
C ASP A 468 -56.21 185.67 -38.18
N ASP A 469 -55.22 185.90 -39.07
CA ASP A 469 -53.73 185.79 -39.01
C ASP A 469 -52.94 184.45 -39.20
N ASP A 470 -51.78 184.65 -39.84
CA ASP A 470 -50.77 183.81 -40.52
C ASP A 470 -49.98 182.75 -39.69
N ARG A 471 -49.44 181.73 -40.41
CA ARG A 471 -48.37 180.74 -40.08
C ARG A 471 -48.68 179.52 -39.19
N GLY A 472 -48.27 178.34 -39.66
CA GLY A 472 -47.86 177.25 -38.76
C GLY A 472 -47.90 175.82 -39.31
N GLU A 473 -46.74 175.18 -39.25
CA GLU A 473 -46.46 173.79 -38.84
C GLU A 473 -47.42 173.20 -37.78
N SER A 474 -47.57 171.88 -37.59
CA SER A 474 -47.15 170.67 -38.32
C SER A 474 -47.72 169.42 -37.60
N ASP A 475 -47.45 168.20 -38.12
CA ASP A 475 -47.33 166.95 -37.31
C ASP A 475 -48.61 166.44 -36.58
N GLU A 476 -48.70 165.26 -35.96
CA GLU A 476 -48.02 163.94 -36.09
C GLU A 476 -49.08 162.83 -35.80
N ILE A 477 -48.98 161.60 -36.36
CA ILE A 477 -48.55 160.31 -35.73
C ILE A 477 -49.29 159.90 -34.44
N GLU A 478 -49.60 158.58 -34.33
CA GLU A 478 -49.77 157.72 -33.13
C GLU A 478 -50.80 156.60 -33.41
N ASP A 479 -50.74 155.36 -32.90
CA ASP A 479 -49.64 154.49 -32.40
C ASP A 479 -50.26 153.05 -32.31
N ALA A 480 -49.61 151.90 -32.18
CA ALA A 480 -48.20 151.47 -32.12
C ALA A 480 -48.15 150.02 -32.70
N GLN A 481 -47.01 149.38 -32.98
CA GLN A 481 -45.62 149.72 -32.67
C GLN A 481 -44.77 149.74 -33.95
#